data_AF-A0A1L3MQX2-F1
#
_entry.id   AF-A0A1L3MQX2-F1
#
_cell.length_a   1.000
_cell.length_b   1.000
_cell.length_c   1.000
_cell.angle_alpha   90.00
_cell.angle_beta   90.00
_cell.angle_gamma   90.00
#
_symmetry.space_group_name_H-M   'P 1'
#
loop_
_entity.id
_entity.type
_entity.pdbx_description
1 polymer ?
#
loop_
_entity_poly.entity_id
_entity_poly.type
_entity_poly.pdbx_seq_one_letter_code
_entity_poly.pdbx_strand_id
1 'polypeptide(L)' 'MPEKNPEFFMSEYFVDEPGNWHLKEGAPKEIQKEFRTYMQSLRVIQDEPGTIDSIHVSYPYSD' A
#
# COMPACT_ATOMS: atom_id res chain seq x y z
N MET A 1 11.44 -11.21 9.75
CA MET A 1 10.60 -10.24 9.02
C MET A 1 10.83 -8.89 9.66
N PRO A 2 11.18 -7.80 8.98
CA PRO A 2 11.07 -6.51 9.64
C PRO A 2 9.59 -6.15 9.58
N GLU A 3 8.85 -6.53 10.63
CA GLU A 3 7.47 -6.09 10.93
C GLU A 3 7.46 -4.60 11.30
N LYS A 4 8.16 -3.77 10.52
CA LYS A 4 8.15 -2.33 10.73
C LYS A 4 6.91 -1.82 10.02
N ASN A 5 5.79 -1.87 10.75
CA ASN A 5 4.60 -1.13 10.38
C ASN A 5 5.03 0.32 10.08
N PRO A 6 4.57 0.90 8.96
CA PRO A 6 4.82 2.30 8.65
C PRO A 6 4.48 3.19 9.84
N GLU A 7 5.26 4.23 10.09
CA GLU A 7 5.03 5.14 11.21
C GLU A 7 3.67 5.85 11.09
N PHE A 8 3.16 6.03 9.87
CA PHE A 8 1.83 6.58 9.66
C PHE A 8 0.72 5.73 10.32
N PHE A 9 0.84 4.40 10.39
CA PHE A 9 -0.18 3.55 11.03
C PHE A 9 -0.29 3.80 12.53
N MET A 10 0.79 4.26 13.17
CA MET A 10 0.80 4.62 14.59
C MET A 10 0.43 6.09 14.83
N SER A 11 0.23 6.88 13.78
CA SER A 11 -0.07 8.30 13.90
C SER A 11 -1.54 8.55 14.25
N GLU A 12 -1.80 9.55 15.09
CA GLU A 12 -3.16 10.00 15.46
C GLU A 12 -3.97 10.56 14.27
N TYR A 13 -3.26 10.87 13.19
CA TYR A 13 -3.81 11.38 11.94
C TYR A 13 -4.28 10.26 11.02
N PHE A 14 -3.82 9.02 11.20
CA PHE A 14 -4.26 7.93 10.35
C PHE A 14 -5.64 7.44 10.74
N VAL A 15 -6.45 7.15 9.71
CA VAL A 15 -7.80 6.63 9.86
C VAL A 15 -7.88 5.30 9.11
N ASP A 16 -8.04 4.21 9.86
CA ASP A 16 -8.06 2.84 9.36
C ASP A 16 -9.48 2.41 8.92
N GLU A 17 -10.15 3.22 8.10
CA GLU A 17 -11.46 2.84 7.57
C GLU A 17 -11.34 1.73 6.51
N PRO A 18 -12.08 0.62 6.62
CA PRO A 18 -12.02 -0.47 5.65
C PRO A 18 -12.38 0.04 4.24
N GLY A 19 -11.40 0.01 3.34
CA GLY A 19 -11.55 0.50 1.96
C GLY A 19 -11.43 2.03 1.79
N ASN A 20 -11.23 2.78 2.87
CA ASN A 20 -11.10 4.24 2.86
C ASN A 20 -9.95 4.74 3.77
N TRP A 21 -8.81 4.06 3.73
CA TRP A 21 -7.63 4.52 4.45
C TRP A 21 -7.25 5.93 4.00
N HIS A 22 -7.21 6.86 4.96
CA HIS A 22 -6.85 8.25 4.71
C HIS A 22 -6.17 8.88 5.93
N LEU A 23 -5.58 10.05 5.72
CA LEU A 23 -5.02 10.87 6.80
C LEU A 23 -5.96 12.03 7.11
N LYS A 24 -6.13 12.36 8.38
CA LYS A 24 -6.85 13.54 8.88
C LYS A 24 -6.20 14.83 8.38
N GLU A 25 -7.02 15.86 8.24
CA GLU A 25 -6.54 17.21 7.94
C GLU A 25 -5.60 17.69 9.06
N GLY A 26 -4.44 18.24 8.68
CA GLY A 26 -3.40 18.65 9.61
C GLY A 26 -2.28 17.64 9.85
N ALA A 27 -2.32 16.47 9.19
CA ALA A 27 -1.23 15.50 9.27
C ALA A 27 0.13 16.13 8.89
N PRO A 28 1.23 15.85 9.62
CA PRO A 28 2.54 16.36 9.28
C PRO A 28 3.00 15.86 7.90
N LYS A 29 3.76 16.69 7.19
CA LYS A 29 4.20 16.42 5.81
C LYS A 29 4.96 15.11 5.65
N GLU A 30 5.69 14.70 6.69
CA GLU A 30 6.45 13.44 6.71
C GLU A 30 5.51 12.22 6.65
N ILE A 31 4.46 12.22 7.48
CA ILE A 31 3.42 11.18 7.51
C ILE A 31 2.65 11.12 6.18
N GLN A 32 2.32 12.28 5.60
CA GLN A 32 1.66 12.34 4.28
C GLN A 32 2.52 11.74 3.17
N LYS A 33 3.83 12.00 3.20
CA LYS A 33 4.78 11.47 2.22
C LYS A 33 4.90 9.95 2.36
N GLU A 34 5.00 9.45 3.59
CA GLU A 34 5.08 8.02 3.86
C GLU A 34 3.81 7.27 3.42
N PHE A 35 2.63 7.76 3.83
CA PHE A 35 1.34 7.19 3.43
C PHE A 35 1.19 7.12 1.91
N ARG A 36 1.53 8.20 1.19
CA ARG A 36 1.48 8.21 -0.27
C ARG A 36 2.45 7.21 -0.89
N THR A 37 3.64 7.08 -0.34
CA THR A 37 4.66 6.12 -0.82
C THR A 37 4.16 4.70 -0.62
N TYR A 38 3.59 4.40 0.56
CA TYR A 38 3.00 3.09 0.86
C TYR A 38 1.84 2.75 -0.09
N MET A 39 0.91 3.69 -0.30
CA MET A 39 -0.18 3.53 -1.28
C MET A 39 0.33 3.30 -2.71
N GLN A 40 1.41 3.98 -3.11
CA GLN A 40 2.04 3.74 -4.41
C GLN A 40 2.68 2.34 -4.48
N SER A 41 3.40 1.91 -3.45
CA SER A 41 3.97 0.56 -3.40
C SER A 41 2.90 -0.53 -3.48
N LEU A 42 1.75 -0.36 -2.84
CA LEU A 42 0.62 -1.29 -2.97
C LEU A 42 0.04 -1.36 -4.38
N ARG A 43 0.05 -0.24 -5.13
CA ARG A 43 -0.38 -0.22 -6.54
C ARG A 43 0.63 -0.92 -7.44
N VAL A 44 1.93 -0.72 -7.20
CA VAL A 44 3.00 -1.33 -8.02
C VAL A 44 2.99 -2.85 -7.94
N ILE A 45 2.61 -3.44 -6.80
CA ILE A 45 2.51 -4.90 -6.64
C ILE A 45 1.41 -5.51 -7.54
N GLN A 46 0.44 -4.72 -7.99
CA GLN A 46 -0.68 -5.20 -8.83
C GLN A 46 -0.45 -5.04 -10.34
N ASP A 47 0.59 -4.31 -10.76
CA ASP A 47 0.81 -3.95 -12.18
C ASP A 47 1.70 -4.95 -12.94
N GLU A 48 2.04 -6.10 -12.35
CA GLU A 48 2.54 -7.23 -13.16
C GLU A 48 1.35 -7.86 -13.90
N PRO A 49 1.31 -7.81 -15.24
CA PRO A 49 0.23 -8.44 -16.00
C PRO A 49 0.26 -9.95 -15.77
N GLY A 50 -0.66 -10.46 -14.95
CA GLY A 50 -0.75 -11.89 -14.60
C GLY A 50 -0.92 -12.20 -13.11
N THR A 51 -0.91 -11.20 -12.23
CA THR A 51 -1.03 -11.40 -10.77
C THR A 51 -2.40 -10.98 -10.26
N ILE A 52 -3.25 -11.97 -9.95
CA ILE A 52 -4.52 -11.80 -9.20
C ILE A 52 -4.39 -12.67 -7.94
N ASP A 53 -4.61 -12.10 -6.76
CA ASP A 53 -4.66 -12.83 -5.48
C ASP A 53 -3.38 -13.62 -5.12
N SER A 54 -2.19 -13.06 -5.37
CA SER A 54 -0.89 -13.73 -5.18
C SER A 54 -0.68 -15.01 -6.03
N ILE A 55 -1.60 -15.31 -6.95
CA ILE A 55 -1.43 -16.37 -7.94
C ILE A 55 -0.68 -15.75 -9.11
N HIS A 56 0.59 -16.11 -9.25
CA HIS A 56 1.41 -15.73 -10.40
C HIS A 56 1.10 -16.68 -11.56
N VAL A 57 0.34 -16.20 -12.55
CA VAL A 57 0.12 -16.93 -13.80
C VAL A 57 1.19 -16.48 -14.80
N SER A 58 2.15 -17.36 -15.11
CA SER A 58 3.20 -17.07 -16.09
C SER A 58 2.61 -16.98 -17.51
N TYR A 59 2.82 -15.86 -18.20
CA TYR A 59 2.47 -15.65 -19.61
C TYR A 59 3.75 -15.44 -20.46
N PRO A 60 3.80 -15.92 -21.73
CA PRO A 60 2.77 -16.68 -22.44
C PRO A 60 2.66 -18.12 -21.96
N TYR A 61 1.43 -18.65 -22.02
CA TYR A 61 1.14 -20.08 -21.87
C TYR A 61 2.11 -20.85 -22.77
N SER A 62 2.99 -21.66 -22.20
CA SER A 62 3.75 -22.61 -23.00
C SER A 62 2.80 -23.72 -23.43
N ASP A 63 2.70 -23.92 -24.74
CA ASP A 63 1.94 -24.96 -25.46
C ASP A 63 2.21 -26.37 -24.93
#